data_AF-A0A7V2J6R0-F1
#
_entry.id   AF-A0A7V2J6R0-F1
#
_cell.length_a   1.000
_cell.length_b   1.000
_cell.length_c   1.000
_cell.angle_alpha   90.00
_cell.angle_beta   90.00
_cell.angle_gamma   90.00
#
_symmetry.space_group_name_H-M   'P 1'
#
loop_
_entity.id
_entity.type
_entity.pdbx_description
1 polymer ?
#
loop_
_entity_poly.entity_id
_entity_poly.type
_entity_poly.pdbx_seq_one_letter_code
_entity_poly.pdbx_strand_id
1 'polypeptide(L)'
;QTFRDINEAVMREIVGDRTVDEVLTVGRQEVATAVTVMLQKLCDQYELGIKVDQVVLQDVNPPESVKPAFNEVNEAQQEREKLINQAKSEYNKVIPKARGEADRTIEEAKGYALERVNQAQGEASRFNSIFAEYSKAKEVTRQRIYLETMHDVMQKVGRKLITDEEATGILPLFQLEKGGAK
;
A
#
# COMPACT_ATOMS: atom_id res chain seq x y z
N GLN A 1 -18.35 59.34 14.17
CA GLN A 1 -16.92 59.45 14.52
C GLN A 1 -16.65 58.75 15.84
N THR A 2 -17.37 59.12 16.91
CA THR A 2 -17.31 58.49 18.24
C THR A 2 -17.36 56.96 18.26
N PHE A 3 -18.27 56.33 17.51
CA PHE A 3 -18.36 54.86 17.43
C PHE A 3 -17.10 54.22 16.82
N ARG A 4 -16.47 54.88 15.85
CA ARG A 4 -15.23 54.39 15.21
C ARG A 4 -14.07 54.44 16.19
N ASP A 5 -13.96 55.54 16.95
CA ASP A 5 -12.90 55.74 17.93
C ASP A 5 -13.03 54.74 19.10
N ILE A 6 -14.26 54.45 19.55
CA ILE A 6 -14.56 53.41 20.55
C ILE A 6 -14.19 52.02 20.01
N ASN A 7 -14.55 51.72 18.76
CA ASN A 7 -14.24 50.44 18.15
C ASN A 7 -12.72 50.22 18.05
N GLU A 8 -11.98 51.22 17.58
CA GLU A 8 -10.52 51.14 17.49
C GLU A 8 -9.86 50.94 18.87
N ALA A 9 -10.35 51.62 19.90
CA ALA A 9 -9.84 51.46 21.26
C ALA A 9 -10.09 50.04 21.82
N VAL A 10 -11.32 49.54 21.71
CA VAL A 10 -11.70 48.18 22.17
C VAL A 10 -10.93 47.10 21.42
N MET A 11 -10.78 47.25 20.10
CA MET A 11 -10.01 46.32 19.28
C MET A 11 -8.54 46.32 19.69
N ARG A 12 -7.96 47.49 19.99
CA ARG A 12 -6.57 47.60 20.46
C ARG A 12 -6.36 46.97 21.83
N GLU A 13 -7.28 47.15 22.76
CA GLU A 13 -7.22 46.58 24.10
C GLU A 13 -7.26 45.05 24.06
N ILE A 14 -8.26 44.49 23.39
CA ILE A 14 -8.48 43.03 23.35
C ILE A 14 -7.39 42.31 22.55
N VAL A 15 -6.92 42.89 21.45
CA VAL A 15 -5.84 42.30 20.64
C VAL A 15 -4.48 42.46 21.35
N GLY A 16 -4.28 43.53 22.14
CA GLY A 16 -3.05 43.76 22.90
C GLY A 16 -2.83 42.76 24.04
N ASP A 17 -3.92 42.24 24.63
CA ASP A 17 -3.87 41.26 25.72
C ASP A 17 -3.71 39.80 25.24
N ARG A 18 -3.66 39.55 23.93
CA ARG A 18 -3.58 38.19 23.33
C ARG A 18 -2.28 37.99 22.55
N THR A 19 -1.87 36.73 22.43
CA THR A 19 -0.69 36.38 21.63
C THR A 19 -1.00 36.42 20.14
N VAL A 20 0.01 36.75 19.32
CA VAL A 20 -0.14 36.87 17.85
C VAL A 20 -0.65 35.56 17.24
N ASP A 21 -0.11 34.42 17.67
CA ASP A 21 -0.48 33.10 17.16
C ASP A 21 -1.94 32.76 17.46
N GLU A 22 -2.42 33.11 18.65
CA GLU A 22 -3.79 32.86 19.10
C GLU A 22 -4.81 33.70 18.32
N VAL A 23 -4.51 34.97 18.05
CA VAL A 23 -5.36 35.84 17.22
C VAL A 23 -5.41 35.37 15.77
N LEU A 24 -4.31 34.79 15.26
CA LEU A 24 -4.21 34.34 13.88
C LEU A 24 -4.89 32.98 13.63
N THR A 25 -4.84 32.05 14.59
CA THR A 25 -5.19 30.64 14.37
C THR A 25 -6.51 30.18 15.00
N VAL A 26 -6.71 30.35 16.32
CA VAL A 26 -7.83 29.70 17.05
C VAL A 26 -8.76 30.71 17.74
N GLY A 27 -8.23 31.85 18.20
CA GLY A 27 -8.94 32.82 19.03
C GLY A 27 -9.87 33.78 18.28
N ARG A 28 -10.03 33.67 16.96
CA ARG A 28 -10.83 34.65 16.18
C ARG A 28 -12.27 34.78 16.65
N GLN A 29 -12.92 33.65 16.94
CA GLN A 29 -14.31 33.63 17.41
C GLN A 29 -14.44 34.15 18.84
N GLU A 30 -13.47 33.80 19.71
CA GLU A 30 -13.44 34.25 21.10
C GLU A 30 -13.19 35.75 21.19
N VAL A 31 -12.25 36.28 20.40
CA VAL A 31 -11.95 37.70 20.29
C VAL A 31 -13.16 38.46 19.75
N ALA A 32 -13.79 37.98 18.68
CA ALA A 32 -15.00 38.58 18.13
C ALA A 32 -16.13 38.68 19.18
N THR A 33 -16.31 37.63 19.98
CA THR A 33 -17.30 37.58 21.06
C THR A 33 -16.96 38.58 22.17
N ALA A 34 -15.70 38.60 22.63
CA ALA A 34 -15.23 39.52 23.66
C ALA A 34 -15.37 40.99 23.23
N VAL A 35 -15.01 41.31 21.98
CA VAL A 35 -15.18 42.64 21.39
C VAL A 35 -16.65 43.02 21.35
N THR A 36 -17.53 42.11 20.94
CA THR A 36 -18.99 42.38 20.84
C THR A 36 -19.56 42.76 22.22
N VAL A 37 -19.19 42.02 23.27
CA VAL A 37 -19.64 42.29 24.65
C VAL A 37 -19.12 43.63 25.17
N MET A 38 -17.82 43.90 25.00
CA MET A 38 -17.20 45.14 25.49
C MET A 38 -17.72 46.37 24.73
N LEU A 39 -17.90 46.24 23.42
CA LEU A 39 -18.36 47.32 22.55
C LEU A 39 -19.83 47.65 22.78
N GLN A 40 -20.69 46.64 23.04
CA GLN A 40 -22.07 46.87 23.45
C GLN A 40 -22.14 47.61 24.79
N LYS A 41 -21.33 47.21 25.77
CA LYS A 41 -21.28 47.87 27.10
C LYS A 41 -20.92 49.35 27.00
N LEU A 42 -19.97 49.70 26.14
CA LEU A 42 -19.60 51.11 25.90
C LEU A 42 -20.68 51.87 25.13
N CYS A 43 -21.35 51.23 24.17
CA CYS A 43 -22.45 51.83 23.43
C CYS A 43 -23.65 52.16 24.33
N ASP A 44 -23.94 51.31 25.31
CA ASP A 44 -24.97 51.54 26.32
C ASP A 44 -24.55 52.65 27.30
N GLN A 45 -23.28 52.68 27.72
CA GLN A 45 -22.76 53.71 28.63
C GLN A 45 -22.76 55.12 28.02
N TYR A 46 -22.47 55.24 26.73
CA TYR A 46 -22.52 56.51 26.00
C TYR A 46 -23.90 56.83 25.41
N GLU A 47 -24.93 56.04 25.73
CA GLU A 47 -26.31 56.21 25.28
C GLU A 47 -26.44 56.40 23.75
N LEU A 48 -25.61 55.68 22.98
CA LEU A 48 -25.52 55.88 21.53
C LEU A 48 -26.74 55.35 20.75
N GLY A 49 -27.59 54.54 21.39
CA GLY A 49 -28.77 53.92 20.77
C GLY A 49 -28.44 52.88 19.70
N ILE A 50 -27.20 52.37 19.67
CA ILE A 50 -26.71 51.39 18.69
C ILE A 50 -26.66 50.00 19.34
N LYS A 51 -27.20 49.00 18.65
CA LYS A 51 -27.09 47.59 19.02
C LYS A 51 -26.10 46.87 18.10
N VAL A 52 -25.12 46.20 18.69
CA VAL A 52 -24.11 45.41 17.98
C VAL A 52 -24.60 43.97 17.89
N ASP A 53 -24.74 43.45 16.67
CA ASP A 53 -25.22 42.08 16.45
C ASP A 53 -24.05 41.08 16.32
N GLN A 54 -23.06 41.40 15.49
CA GLN A 54 -21.87 40.57 15.30
C GLN A 54 -20.66 41.41 14.89
N VAL A 55 -19.49 41.06 15.42
CA VAL A 55 -18.19 41.55 14.96
C VAL A 55 -17.47 40.43 14.22
N VAL A 56 -16.94 40.72 13.03
CA VAL A 56 -16.13 39.79 12.24
C VAL A 56 -14.75 40.38 12.05
N LEU A 57 -13.72 39.65 12.49
CA LEU A 57 -12.34 40.01 12.23
C LEU A 57 -12.02 39.71 10.76
N GLN A 58 -11.62 40.74 10.01
CA GLN A 58 -11.07 40.57 8.68
C GLN A 58 -9.61 40.08 8.76
N ASP A 59 -8.88 40.09 7.64
CA ASP A 59 -7.54 39.51 7.56
C ASP A 59 -6.52 40.24 8.44
N VAL A 60 -6.01 39.54 9.45
CA VAL A 60 -4.90 39.99 10.28
C VAL A 60 -3.61 39.66 9.54
N ASN A 61 -2.97 40.66 8.97
CA ASN A 61 -1.71 40.51 8.25
C ASN A 61 -0.54 40.99 9.12
N PRO A 62 0.54 40.20 9.28
CA PRO A 62 1.76 40.65 9.95
C PRO A 62 2.37 41.86 9.23
N PRO A 63 3.04 42.79 9.94
CA PRO A 63 3.73 43.91 9.32
C PRO A 63 4.86 43.44 8.39
N GLU A 64 5.09 44.16 7.28
CA GLU A 64 6.07 43.79 6.24
C GLU A 64 7.48 43.50 6.79
N SER A 65 7.87 44.16 7.88
CA SER A 65 9.18 43.99 8.51
C SER A 65 9.41 42.62 9.14
N VAL A 66 8.37 41.90 9.56
CA VAL A 66 8.49 40.61 10.28
C VAL A 66 8.01 39.41 9.47
N LYS A 67 7.39 39.65 8.30
CA LYS A 67 6.95 38.58 7.39
C LYS A 67 8.05 37.59 7.03
N PRO A 68 9.30 38.01 6.69
CA PRO A 68 10.35 37.07 6.32
C PRO A 68 10.71 36.11 7.45
N ALA A 69 10.88 36.61 8.67
CA ALA A 69 11.23 35.80 9.84
C ALA A 69 10.09 34.83 10.23
N PHE A 70 8.83 35.26 10.10
CA PHE A 70 7.69 34.40 10.38
C PHE A 70 7.56 33.28 9.33
N ASN A 71 7.77 33.61 8.05
CA ASN A 71 7.78 32.62 6.98
C ASN A 71 8.90 31.58 7.18
N GLU A 72 10.10 32.03 7.57
CA GLU A 72 11.24 31.14 7.85
C GLU A 72 10.94 30.14 8.97
N VAL A 73 10.31 30.57 10.07
CA VAL A 73 9.91 29.66 11.15
C VAL A 73 8.89 28.62 10.69
N ASN A 74 7.90 29.05 9.89
CA ASN A 74 6.90 28.13 9.34
C ASN A 74 7.52 27.14 8.35
N GLU A 75 8.41 27.59 7.47
CA GLU A 75 9.14 26.73 6.54
C GLU A 75 9.99 25.70 7.30
N ALA A 76 10.72 26.13 8.33
CA ALA A 76 11.52 25.23 9.16
C ALA A 76 10.66 24.19 9.91
N GLN A 77 9.48 24.58 10.41
CA GLN A 77 8.52 23.66 11.03
C GLN A 77 7.98 22.65 10.02
N GLN A 78 7.58 23.11 8.83
CA GLN A 78 7.09 22.23 7.75
C GLN A 78 8.19 21.27 7.27
N GLU A 79 9.43 21.75 7.13
CA GLU A 79 10.56 20.91 6.74
C GLU A 79 10.84 19.84 7.81
N ARG A 80 10.83 20.21 9.09
CA ARG A 80 10.96 19.26 10.20
C ARG A 80 9.87 18.19 10.15
N GLU A 81 8.62 18.58 9.97
CA GLU A 81 7.51 17.62 9.88
C GLU A 81 7.64 16.70 8.65
N LYS A 82 8.04 17.27 7.50
CA LYS A 82 8.31 16.52 6.28
C LYS A 82 9.41 15.48 6.49
N LEU A 83 10.53 15.86 7.10
CA LEU A 83 11.64 14.96 7.40
C LEU A 83 11.22 13.83 8.35
N ILE A 84 10.45 14.15 9.39
CA ILE A 84 9.91 13.15 10.32
C ILE A 84 8.99 12.17 9.57
N ASN A 85 8.11 12.68 8.71
CA ASN A 85 7.19 11.84 7.94
C ASN A 85 7.92 10.97 6.91
N GLN A 86 8.95 11.50 6.26
CA GLN A 86 9.81 10.73 5.35
C GLN A 86 10.54 9.61 6.10
N ALA A 87 11.18 9.90 7.23
CA ALA A 87 11.86 8.90 8.04
C ALA A 87 10.89 7.79 8.53
N LYS A 88 9.69 8.17 8.98
CA LYS A 88 8.64 7.21 9.36
C LYS A 88 8.20 6.34 8.18
N SER A 89 8.03 6.95 6.99
CA SER A 89 7.67 6.24 5.77
C SER A 89 8.74 5.21 5.37
N GLU A 90 10.01 5.60 5.40
CA GLU A 90 11.13 4.70 5.12
C GLU A 90 11.21 3.55 6.13
N TYR A 91 11.11 3.85 7.42
CA TYR A 91 11.06 2.85 8.49
C TYR A 91 9.93 1.83 8.26
N ASN A 92 8.72 2.33 7.99
CA ASN A 92 7.53 1.52 7.73
C ASN A 92 7.60 0.75 6.42
N LYS A 93 8.50 1.12 5.49
CA LYS A 93 8.71 0.40 4.24
C LYS A 93 9.77 -0.70 4.39
N VAL A 94 10.89 -0.40 5.04
CA VAL A 94 12.04 -1.31 5.09
C VAL A 94 11.84 -2.42 6.11
N ILE A 95 11.42 -2.10 7.34
CA ILE A 95 11.31 -3.07 8.43
C ILE A 95 10.26 -4.15 8.13
N PRO A 96 9.01 -3.80 7.75
CA PRO A 96 8.00 -4.82 7.46
C PRO A 96 8.31 -5.64 6.22
N LYS A 97 8.92 -5.02 5.20
CA LYS A 97 9.36 -5.74 4.00
C LYS A 97 10.43 -6.79 4.33
N ALA A 98 11.46 -6.40 5.09
CA ALA A 98 12.52 -7.33 5.50
C ALA A 98 11.97 -8.48 6.37
N ARG A 99 11.05 -8.18 7.30
CA ARG A 99 10.36 -9.22 8.09
C ARG A 99 9.53 -10.15 7.21
N GLY A 100 8.74 -9.60 6.30
CA GLY A 100 7.93 -10.39 5.37
C GLY A 100 8.77 -11.27 4.44
N GLU A 101 9.93 -10.78 3.98
CA GLU A 101 10.88 -11.59 3.21
C GLU A 101 11.47 -12.74 4.03
N ALA A 102 11.86 -12.47 5.28
CA ALA A 102 12.36 -13.50 6.19
C ALA A 102 11.30 -14.57 6.49
N ASP A 103 10.07 -14.15 6.83
CA ASP A 103 8.97 -15.05 7.12
C ASP A 103 8.60 -15.88 5.87
N ARG A 104 8.57 -15.25 4.70
CA ARG A 104 8.34 -15.96 3.43
C ARG A 104 9.39 -17.05 3.21
N THR A 105 10.67 -16.75 3.38
CA THR A 105 11.74 -17.76 3.20
C THR A 105 11.59 -18.91 4.19
N ILE A 106 11.20 -18.63 5.43
CA ILE A 106 10.94 -19.68 6.43
C ILE A 106 9.76 -20.56 6.02
N GLU A 107 8.65 -19.96 5.58
CA GLU A 107 7.45 -20.70 5.16
C GLU A 107 7.68 -21.49 3.87
N GLU A 108 8.44 -20.95 2.91
CA GLU A 108 8.88 -21.68 1.71
C GLU A 108 9.72 -22.90 2.09
N ALA A 109 10.67 -22.75 3.02
CA ALA A 109 11.50 -23.86 3.49
C ALA A 109 10.67 -24.93 4.22
N LYS A 110 9.71 -24.53 5.06
CA LYS A 110 8.77 -25.46 5.71
C LYS A 110 7.88 -26.17 4.70
N GLY A 111 7.37 -25.44 3.71
CA GLY A 111 6.57 -25.98 2.61
C GLY A 111 7.34 -27.03 1.82
N TYR A 112 8.58 -26.73 1.44
CA TYR A 112 9.47 -27.67 0.76
C TYR A 112 9.74 -28.93 1.60
N ALA A 113 10.06 -28.77 2.89
CA ALA A 113 10.29 -29.91 3.77
C ALA A 113 9.05 -30.81 3.86
N LEU A 114 7.86 -30.22 4.02
CA LEU A 114 6.60 -30.94 4.10
C LEU A 114 6.24 -31.62 2.77
N GLU A 115 6.44 -30.94 1.64
CA GLU A 115 6.29 -31.51 0.31
C GLU A 115 7.19 -32.73 0.12
N ARG A 116 8.48 -32.62 0.48
CA ARG A 116 9.46 -33.72 0.34
C ARG A 116 9.08 -34.93 1.20
N VAL A 117 8.64 -34.72 2.43
CA VAL A 117 8.19 -35.81 3.31
C VAL A 117 6.93 -36.47 2.75
N ASN A 118 5.94 -35.68 2.34
CA ASN A 118 4.69 -36.21 1.78
C ASN A 118 4.91 -36.94 0.47
N GLN A 119 5.79 -36.44 -0.40
CA GLN A 119 6.14 -37.11 -1.64
C GLN A 119 6.82 -38.44 -1.35
N ALA A 120 7.82 -38.48 -0.46
CA ALA A 120 8.49 -39.72 -0.07
C ALA A 120 7.50 -40.74 0.52
N GLN A 121 6.57 -40.29 1.38
CA GLN A 121 5.55 -41.15 1.97
C GLN A 121 4.56 -41.67 0.91
N GLY A 122 4.15 -40.82 -0.03
CA GLY A 122 3.28 -41.19 -1.16
C GLY A 122 3.94 -42.20 -2.08
N GLU A 123 5.21 -41.99 -2.43
CA GLU A 123 6.02 -42.92 -3.23
C GLU A 123 6.21 -44.26 -2.52
N ALA A 124 6.53 -44.26 -1.23
CA ALA A 124 6.64 -45.48 -0.43
C ALA A 124 5.31 -46.25 -0.35
N SER A 125 4.20 -45.55 -0.14
CA SER A 125 2.85 -46.15 -0.12
C SER A 125 2.49 -46.75 -1.48
N ARG A 126 2.77 -46.04 -2.57
CA ARG A 126 2.59 -46.52 -3.94
C ARG A 126 3.44 -47.76 -4.21
N PHE A 127 4.71 -47.74 -3.82
CA PHE A 127 5.62 -48.87 -3.98
C PHE A 127 5.12 -50.10 -3.21
N ASN A 128 4.73 -49.95 -1.94
CA ASN A 128 4.20 -51.04 -1.13
C ASN A 128 2.93 -51.64 -1.73
N SER A 129 2.05 -50.81 -2.28
CA SER A 129 0.83 -51.26 -2.96
C SER A 129 1.15 -52.08 -4.21
N ILE A 130 2.10 -51.63 -5.04
CA ILE A 130 2.54 -52.36 -6.23
C ILE A 130 3.25 -53.66 -5.82
N PHE A 131 4.09 -53.63 -4.79
CA PHE A 131 4.82 -54.80 -4.30
C PHE A 131 3.87 -55.88 -3.78
N ALA A 132 2.81 -55.49 -3.07
CA ALA A 132 1.79 -56.42 -2.60
C ALA A 132 1.09 -57.16 -3.76
N GLU A 133 0.74 -56.44 -4.84
CA GLU A 133 0.14 -57.04 -6.03
C GLU A 133 1.16 -57.85 -6.85
N TYR A 134 2.40 -57.38 -6.96
CA TYR A 134 3.48 -58.10 -7.61
C TYR A 134 3.76 -59.45 -6.92
N SER A 135 3.71 -59.49 -5.58
CA SER A 135 3.89 -60.73 -4.82
C SER A 135 2.78 -61.74 -5.10
N LYS A 136 1.55 -61.29 -5.38
CA LYS A 136 0.42 -62.17 -5.73
C LYS A 136 0.54 -62.71 -7.15
N ALA A 137 0.91 -61.87 -8.12
CA ALA A 137 0.91 -62.24 -9.54
C ALA A 137 2.07 -61.60 -10.34
N LYS A 138 3.27 -62.19 -10.22
CA LYS A 138 4.53 -61.62 -10.73
C LYS A 138 4.57 -61.37 -12.24
N GLU A 139 4.06 -62.30 -13.05
CA GLU A 139 4.22 -62.26 -14.51
C GLU A 139 3.35 -61.16 -15.15
N VAL A 140 2.06 -61.13 -14.81
CA VAL A 140 1.08 -60.17 -15.32
C VAL A 140 1.40 -58.74 -14.90
N THR A 141 1.85 -58.53 -13.65
CA THR A 141 2.22 -57.20 -13.16
C THR A 141 3.47 -56.67 -13.87
N ARG A 142 4.46 -57.53 -14.16
CA ARG A 142 5.66 -57.12 -14.92
C ARG A 142 5.32 -56.74 -16.35
N GLN A 143 4.54 -57.55 -17.05
CA GLN A 143 4.11 -57.25 -18.42
C GLN A 143 3.29 -55.96 -18.48
N ARG A 144 2.37 -55.75 -17.54
CA ARG A 144 1.57 -54.52 -17.46
C ARG A 144 2.45 -53.28 -17.29
N ILE A 145 3.38 -53.28 -16.33
CA ILE A 145 4.30 -52.14 -16.10
C ILE A 145 5.13 -51.85 -17.37
N TYR A 146 5.61 -52.89 -18.05
CA TYR A 146 6.36 -52.73 -19.30
C TYR A 146 5.52 -52.07 -20.40
N LEU A 147 4.28 -52.53 -20.60
CA LEU A 147 3.39 -51.97 -21.61
C LEU A 147 2.96 -50.53 -21.29
N GLU A 148 2.65 -50.23 -20.02
CA GLU A 148 2.32 -48.86 -19.57
C GLU A 148 3.51 -47.90 -19.76
N THR A 149 4.71 -48.31 -19.32
CA THR A 149 5.92 -47.48 -19.49
C THR A 149 6.28 -47.29 -20.96
N MET A 150 6.14 -48.32 -21.80
CA MET A 150 6.34 -48.19 -23.24
C MET A 150 5.29 -47.27 -23.88
N HIS A 151 4.04 -47.33 -23.45
CA HIS A 151 3.00 -46.42 -23.92
C HIS A 151 3.36 -44.96 -23.62
N ASP A 152 3.74 -44.65 -22.37
CA ASP A 152 4.10 -43.29 -21.95
C ASP A 152 5.34 -42.76 -22.69
N VAL A 153 6.35 -43.61 -22.90
CA VAL A 153 7.56 -43.25 -23.65
C VAL A 153 7.22 -43.04 -25.13
N MET A 154 6.43 -43.94 -25.73
CA MET A 154 6.02 -43.83 -27.14
C MET A 154 5.14 -42.60 -27.42
N GLN A 155 4.37 -42.10 -26.45
CA GLN A 155 3.65 -40.83 -26.60
C GLN A 155 4.59 -39.61 -26.66
N LYS A 156 5.71 -39.66 -25.93
CA LYS A 156 6.69 -38.55 -25.87
C LYS A 156 7.68 -38.58 -27.03
N VAL A 157 7.98 -39.77 -27.55
CA VAL A 157 8.76 -39.93 -28.78
C VAL A 157 7.81 -39.62 -29.94
N GLY A 158 7.94 -38.43 -30.54
CA GLY A 158 7.11 -38.01 -31.68
C GLY A 158 7.16 -38.98 -32.87
N ARG A 159 6.47 -38.65 -33.98
CA ARG A 159 6.37 -39.52 -35.18
C ARG A 159 7.74 -40.10 -35.58
N LYS A 160 7.97 -41.38 -35.26
CA LYS A 160 9.15 -42.14 -35.68
C LYS A 160 8.73 -43.10 -36.78
N LEU A 161 9.27 -42.89 -37.98
CA LEU A 161 9.11 -43.85 -39.07
C LEU A 161 10.04 -45.03 -38.78
N ILE A 162 9.45 -46.21 -38.59
CA ILE A 162 10.19 -47.47 -38.52
C ILE A 162 9.99 -48.13 -39.88
N THR A 163 11.04 -48.13 -40.69
CA THR A 163 11.05 -48.74 -42.02
C THR A 163 11.90 -50.00 -41.98
N ASP A 164 11.42 -51.06 -42.60
CA ASP A 164 12.14 -52.32 -42.76
C ASP A 164 13.31 -52.16 -43.74
N GLU A 165 14.41 -52.90 -43.55
CA GLU A 165 15.63 -52.80 -44.36
C GLU A 165 15.37 -53.19 -45.83
N GLU A 166 14.35 -54.00 -46.10
CA GLU A 166 13.94 -54.44 -47.44
C GLU A 166 12.93 -53.50 -48.13
N ALA A 167 12.37 -52.50 -47.43
CA ALA A 167 11.34 -51.61 -47.98
C ALA A 167 11.94 -50.42 -48.76
N THR A 168 12.54 -50.71 -49.92
CA THR A 168 13.02 -49.69 -50.86
C THR A 168 11.85 -49.18 -51.72
N GLY A 169 11.13 -48.15 -51.28
CA GLY A 169 10.10 -47.54 -52.14
C GLY A 169 8.98 -46.71 -51.50
N ILE A 170 9.17 -46.10 -50.33
CA ILE A 170 8.12 -45.23 -49.74
C ILE A 170 8.53 -43.75 -49.76
N LEU A 171 8.73 -43.22 -50.96
CA LEU A 171 8.79 -41.79 -51.25
C LEU A 171 7.97 -41.59 -52.53
N PRO A 172 6.63 -41.39 -52.46
CA PRO A 172 6.10 -40.03 -52.29
C PRO A 172 4.65 -39.98 -51.75
N LEU A 173 4.42 -40.24 -50.44
CA LEU A 173 3.10 -39.98 -49.83
C LEU A 173 3.17 -39.29 -48.46
N PHE A 174 4.31 -38.69 -48.13
CA PHE A 174 4.40 -37.75 -47.00
C PHE A 174 4.34 -36.32 -47.54
N GLN A 175 3.15 -35.91 -47.96
CA GLN A 175 2.82 -34.49 -47.98
C GLN A 175 2.93 -33.99 -46.53
N LEU A 176 4.04 -33.31 -46.25
CA LEU A 176 4.21 -32.45 -45.08
C LEU A 176 3.18 -31.32 -45.21
N GLU A 177 1.93 -31.57 -44.84
CA GLU A 177 1.03 -30.48 -44.49
C GLU A 177 1.64 -29.79 -43.27
N LYS A 178 2.31 -28.67 -43.55
CA LYS A 178 2.53 -27.56 -42.62
C LYS A 178 1.17 -27.09 -42.10
N GLY A 179 0.62 -27.81 -41.13
CA GLY A 179 -0.46 -27.34 -40.27
C GLY A 179 0.15 -26.47 -39.17
N GLY A 180 -0.08 -25.16 -39.25
CA GLY A 180 0.51 -24.15 -38.39
C GLY A 180 0.11 -24.26 -36.92
N ALA A 181 1.02 -23.82 -36.07
CA ALA A 181 0.73 -23.29 -34.75
C ALA A 181 1.57 -22.02 -34.58
N LYS A 182 0.88 -20.91 -34.29
CA LYS A 182 1.47 -19.77 -33.59
C LYS A 182 1.89 -20.21 -32.20
#